data_AF-A0A1I8C460-F1
#
_entry.id   AF-A0A1I8C460-F1
#
_cell.length_a   1.000
_cell.length_b   1.000
_cell.length_c   1.000
_cell.angle_alpha   90.00
_cell.angle_beta   90.00
_cell.angle_gamma   90.00
#
_symmetry.space_group_name_H-M   'P 1'
#
loop_
_entity.id
_entity.type
_entity.pdbx_description
1 polymer ?
#
loop_
_entity_poly.entity_id
_entity_poly.type
_entity_poly.pdbx_seq_one_letter_code
_entity_poly.pdbx_strand_id
1 'polypeptide(L)'
;MKFLAVFISLFLLASTVSAGFKCTLCLDAVKELEAYMAANEGSADGAAEWVCKKITGGISILESLCDELFDTEIDHLVKGIQANDPPQKICSEVR
;
A
#
# COMPACT_ATOMS: atom_id res chain seq x y z
N MET A 1 6.12 -4.73 37.87
CA MET A 1 6.20 -5.98 37.07
C MET A 1 4.93 -6.23 36.22
N LYS A 2 3.71 -6.29 36.78
CA LYS A 2 2.47 -6.57 36.01
C LYS A 2 2.11 -5.49 34.97
N PHE A 3 2.26 -4.21 35.31
CA PHE A 3 1.99 -3.12 34.36
C PHE A 3 3.00 -3.06 33.21
N LEU A 4 4.27 -3.40 33.45
CA LEU A 4 5.31 -3.45 32.42
C LEU A 4 4.99 -4.50 31.34
N ALA A 5 4.49 -5.67 31.75
CA ALA A 5 4.08 -6.71 30.83
C ALA A 5 2.86 -6.30 29.97
N VAL A 6 1.95 -5.51 30.52
CA VAL A 6 0.80 -4.96 29.78
C VAL A 6 1.26 -3.94 28.73
N PHE A 7 2.19 -3.04 29.09
CA PHE A 7 2.76 -2.08 28.13
C PHE A 7 3.55 -2.75 27.00
N ILE A 8 4.35 -3.78 27.31
CA ILE A 8 5.07 -4.57 26.31
C ILE A 8 4.09 -5.32 25.38
N SER A 9 3.04 -5.91 25.94
CA SER A 9 2.02 -6.60 25.15
C SER A 9 1.24 -5.64 24.23
N LEU A 10 0.95 -4.41 24.66
CA LEU A 10 0.29 -3.41 23.82
C LEU A 10 1.17 -2.97 22.64
N PHE A 11 2.48 -2.80 22.88
CA PHE A 11 3.42 -2.34 21.85
C PHE A 11 3.60 -3.37 20.74
N LEU A 12 3.63 -4.67 21.09
CA LEU A 12 3.70 -5.76 20.12
C LEU A 12 2.46 -5.83 19.22
N LEU A 13 1.26 -5.64 19.80
CA LEU A 13 0.01 -5.63 19.04
C LEU A 13 -0.05 -4.45 18.05
N ALA A 14 0.37 -3.26 18.47
CA ALA A 14 0.41 -2.08 17.59
C ALA A 14 1.32 -2.30 16.36
N SER A 15 2.46 -2.96 16.57
CA SER A 15 3.42 -3.28 15.51
C SER A 15 2.80 -4.19 14.45
N THR A 16 2.11 -5.26 14.88
CA THR A 16 1.47 -6.22 13.96
C THR A 16 0.31 -5.61 13.17
N VAL A 17 -0.45 -4.69 13.77
CA VAL A 17 -1.57 -4.00 13.10
C VAL A 17 -1.05 -3.07 12.02
N SER A 18 0.04 -2.33 12.28
CA SER A 18 0.62 -1.41 11.29
C SER A 18 1.14 -2.13 10.04
N ALA A 19 1.83 -3.26 10.20
CA ALA A 19 2.32 -4.07 9.08
C ALA A 19 1.17 -4.70 8.27
N GLY A 20 0.13 -5.19 8.95
CA GLY A 20 -1.05 -5.73 8.29
C GLY A 20 -1.83 -4.69 7.47
N PHE A 21 -1.90 -3.46 7.99
CA PHE A 21 -2.55 -2.35 7.29
C PHE A 21 -1.77 -1.93 6.04
N LYS A 22 -0.45 -1.76 6.14
CA LYS A 22 0.41 -1.42 4.99
C LYS A 22 0.37 -2.48 3.88
N CYS A 23 0.43 -3.77 4.23
CA CYS A 23 0.32 -4.85 3.24
C CYS A 23 -1.03 -4.82 2.52
N THR A 24 -2.13 -4.64 3.26
CA THR A 24 -3.47 -4.54 2.65
C THR A 24 -3.55 -3.34 1.71
N LEU A 25 -3.05 -2.18 2.13
CA LEU A 25 -3.02 -0.97 1.32
C LEU A 25 -2.23 -1.18 0.02
N CYS A 26 -1.05 -1.81 0.10
CA CYS A 26 -0.27 -2.13 -1.08
C CYS A 26 -0.98 -3.12 -2.02
N LEU A 27 -1.60 -4.17 -1.48
CA LEU A 27 -2.31 -5.16 -2.31
C LEU A 27 -3.46 -4.50 -3.08
N ASP A 28 -4.22 -3.64 -2.41
CA ASP A 28 -5.28 -2.87 -3.03
C ASP A 28 -4.72 -1.86 -4.05
N ALA A 29 -3.60 -1.21 -3.73
CA ALA A 29 -2.89 -0.28 -4.62
C ALA A 29 -2.43 -0.94 -5.90
N VAL A 30 -1.76 -2.10 -5.82
CA VAL A 30 -1.31 -2.86 -6.99
C VAL A 30 -2.49 -3.26 -7.87
N LYS A 31 -3.58 -3.75 -7.27
CA LYS A 31 -4.76 -4.18 -8.02
C LYS A 31 -5.43 -3.02 -8.76
N GLU A 32 -5.58 -1.88 -8.10
CA GLU A 32 -6.19 -0.70 -8.72
C GLU A 32 -5.24 -0.03 -9.72
N LEU A 33 -3.93 -0.07 -9.47
CA LEU A 33 -2.91 0.41 -10.41
C LEU A 33 -2.87 -0.45 -11.68
N GLU A 34 -2.95 -1.77 -11.56
CA GLU A 34 -3.04 -2.68 -12.71
C GLU A 34 -4.28 -2.36 -13.55
N ALA A 35 -5.43 -2.16 -12.90
CA ALA A 35 -6.68 -1.76 -13.58
C ALA A 35 -6.56 -0.38 -14.24
N TYR A 36 -5.89 0.57 -13.59
CA TYR A 36 -5.64 1.91 -14.13
C TYR A 36 -4.75 1.83 -15.37
N MET A 37 -3.63 1.11 -15.29
CA MET A 37 -2.70 0.93 -16.41
C MET A 37 -3.37 0.23 -17.59
N ALA A 38 -4.21 -0.78 -17.33
CA ALA A 38 -4.99 -1.44 -18.38
C ALA A 38 -5.95 -0.47 -19.10
N ALA A 39 -6.49 0.52 -18.40
CA ALA A 39 -7.37 1.54 -18.96
C ALA A 39 -6.61 2.70 -19.64
N ASN A 40 -5.33 2.91 -19.32
CA ASN A 40 -4.51 4.03 -19.78
C ASN A 40 -3.30 3.58 -20.61
N GLU A 41 -3.46 2.55 -21.44
CA GLU A 41 -2.43 2.07 -22.38
C GLU A 41 -1.07 1.73 -21.74
N GLY A 42 -1.10 1.28 -20.48
CA GLY A 42 0.10 0.96 -19.71
C GLY A 42 0.78 2.15 -19.02
N SER A 43 0.21 3.36 -19.12
CA SER A 43 0.70 4.53 -18.39
C SER A 43 0.30 4.49 -16.92
N ALA A 44 1.21 4.94 -16.06
CA ALA A 44 0.98 5.17 -14.63
C ALA A 44 0.87 6.66 -14.28
N ASP A 45 0.86 7.55 -15.28
CA ASP A 45 0.78 9.00 -15.08
C ASP A 45 -0.55 9.36 -14.42
N GLY A 46 -0.51 9.97 -13.23
CA GLY A 46 -1.72 10.30 -12.46
C GLY A 46 -2.40 9.10 -11.80
N ALA A 47 -1.79 7.92 -11.84
CA ALA A 47 -2.35 6.73 -11.20
C ALA A 47 -2.44 6.87 -9.68
N ALA A 48 -1.45 7.50 -9.04
CA ALA A 48 -1.42 7.70 -7.58
C ALA A 48 -2.70 8.38 -7.07
N GLU A 49 -3.06 9.54 -7.63
CA GLU A 49 -4.25 10.30 -7.21
C GLU A 49 -5.54 9.47 -7.38
N TRP A 50 -5.68 8.77 -8.50
CA TRP A 50 -6.87 7.98 -8.78
C TRP A 50 -6.96 6.74 -7.87
N VAL A 51 -5.86 6.00 -7.75
CA VAL A 51 -5.78 4.77 -6.97
C VAL A 51 -5.96 5.07 -5.48
N CYS A 52 -5.24 6.07 -4.96
CA CYS A 52 -5.29 6.44 -3.55
C CYS A 52 -6.67 6.96 -3.16
N LYS A 53 -7.30 7.80 -3.96
CA LYS A 53 -8.67 8.24 -3.70
C LYS A 53 -9.67 7.08 -3.69
N LYS A 54 -9.47 6.09 -4.57
CA LYS A 54 -10.38 4.95 -4.71
C LYS A 54 -10.29 3.97 -3.54
N ILE A 55 -9.09 3.65 -3.09
CA ILE A 55 -8.88 2.68 -2.00
C ILE A 55 -9.27 3.29 -0.64
N THR A 56 -8.99 4.57 -0.47
CA THR A 56 -9.19 5.27 0.80
C THR A 56 -10.58 5.85 0.95
N GLY A 57 -11.37 5.89 -0.14
CA GLY A 57 -12.71 6.47 -0.16
C GLY A 57 -12.73 7.98 0.07
N GLY A 58 -11.61 8.68 -0.11
CA GLY A 58 -11.50 10.12 0.15
C GLY A 58 -11.16 10.49 1.59
N ILE A 59 -10.69 9.53 2.40
CA ILE A 59 -10.29 9.80 3.79
C ILE A 59 -8.87 10.38 3.78
N SER A 60 -8.74 11.67 4.10
CA SER A 60 -7.47 12.41 3.93
C SER A 60 -6.25 11.78 4.61
N ILE A 61 -6.40 11.17 5.79
CA ILE A 61 -5.27 10.52 6.49
C ILE A 61 -4.79 9.28 5.72
N LEU A 62 -5.72 8.53 5.13
CA LEU A 62 -5.40 7.34 4.37
C LEU A 62 -4.87 7.70 2.97
N GLU A 63 -5.39 8.78 2.37
CA GLU A 63 -4.85 9.34 1.12
C GLU A 63 -3.38 9.70 1.29
N SER A 64 -3.02 10.46 2.34
CA SER A 64 -1.61 10.81 2.56
C SER A 64 -0.69 9.60 2.72
N LEU A 65 -1.16 8.53 3.38
CA LEU A 65 -0.39 7.29 3.52
C LEU A 65 -0.25 6.53 2.20
N CYS A 66 -1.27 6.59 1.35
CA CYS A 66 -1.23 5.99 0.03
C CYS A 66 -0.35 6.81 -0.92
N ASP A 67 -0.44 8.14 -0.87
CA ASP A 67 0.40 9.03 -1.65
C ASP A 67 1.88 8.82 -1.28
N GLU A 68 2.21 8.66 0.00
CA GLU A 68 3.57 8.34 0.45
C GLU A 68 4.07 6.98 -0.09
N LEU A 69 3.18 5.97 -0.14
CA LEU A 69 3.48 4.68 -0.75
C LEU A 69 3.80 4.84 -2.24
N PHE A 70 2.99 5.60 -2.98
CA PHE A 70 3.20 5.84 -4.40
C PHE A 70 4.45 6.67 -4.67
N ASP A 71 4.68 7.74 -3.92
CA ASP A 71 5.87 8.59 -4.05
C ASP A 71 7.18 7.79 -3.86
N THR A 72 7.14 6.77 -3.00
CA THR A 72 8.32 5.96 -2.69
C THR A 72 8.45 4.75 -3.62
N GLU A 73 7.34 4.08 -3.95
CA GLU A 73 7.36 2.73 -4.52
C GLU A 73 6.72 2.64 -5.92
N ILE A 74 6.17 3.71 -6.51
CA ILE A 74 5.46 3.65 -7.81
C ILE A 74 6.27 2.94 -8.89
N ASP A 75 7.58 3.20 -8.99
CA ASP A 75 8.46 2.54 -9.95
C ASP A 75 8.56 1.03 -9.72
N HIS A 76 8.58 0.59 -8.46
CA HIS A 76 8.59 -0.82 -8.08
C HIS A 76 7.26 -1.48 -8.42
N LEU A 77 6.15 -0.83 -8.06
CA LEU A 77 4.80 -1.33 -8.34
C LEU A 77 4.57 -1.50 -9.85
N VAL A 78 4.92 -0.48 -10.64
CA VAL A 78 4.78 -0.49 -12.11
C VAL A 78 5.64 -1.58 -12.74
N LYS A 79 6.90 -1.71 -12.33
CA LYS A 79 7.79 -2.77 -12.85
C LYS A 79 7.27 -4.17 -12.50
N GLY A 80 6.79 -4.36 -11.28
CA GLY A 80 6.19 -5.61 -10.84
C GLY A 80 4.96 -5.97 -11.68
N ILE A 81 4.07 -5.01 -11.92
CA ILE A 81 2.89 -5.19 -12.77
C ILE A 81 3.30 -5.52 -14.21
N GLN A 82 4.24 -4.78 -14.80
CA GLN A 82 4.75 -5.06 -16.15
C GLN A 82 5.41 -6.44 -16.26
N ALA A 83 6.06 -6.91 -15.19
CA ALA A 83 6.64 -8.25 -15.10
C ALA A 83 5.59 -9.35 -14.87
N ASN A 84 4.30 -9.01 -14.73
CA ASN A 84 3.21 -9.93 -14.36
C ASN A 84 3.48 -10.65 -13.03
N ASP A 85 4.16 -9.98 -12.10
CA ASP A 85 4.38 -10.52 -10.76
C ASP A 85 3.07 -10.50 -9.96
N PRO A 86 2.81 -11.51 -9.11
CA PRO A 86 1.63 -11.52 -8.26
C PRO A 86 1.71 -10.38 -7.23
N PRO A 87 0.57 -9.74 -6.86
CA PRO A 87 0.57 -8.61 -5.92
C PRO A 87 1.27 -8.90 -4.59
N GLN A 88 1.21 -10.15 -4.10
CA GLN A 88 1.90 -10.54 -2.87
C GLN A 88 3.42 -10.45 -2.99
N LYS A 89 3.98 -10.72 -4.18
CA LYS A 89 5.42 -10.61 -4.43
C LYS A 89 5.81 -9.13 -4.52
N ILE A 90 5.04 -8.34 -5.25
CA ILE A 90 5.27 -6.88 -5.38
C ILE A 90 5.24 -6.24 -3.99
N CYS A 91 4.22 -6.52 -3.18
CA CYS A 91 4.07 -5.92 -1.86
C CYS A 91 4.98 -6.50 -0.77
N SER A 92 5.73 -7.58 -1.04
CA SER A 92 6.63 -8.18 -0.05
C SER A 92 7.89 -7.35 0.20
N GLU A 93 8.23 -6.44 -0.73
CA GLU A 93 9.42 -5.61 -0.69
C GLU A 93 9.13 -4.16 -0.23
N VAL A 94 7.86 -3.79 -0.18
CA VAL A 94 7.35 -2.47 0.25
C VAL A 94 7.52 -2.30 1.77
N ARG A 95 8.06 -1.16 2.22
CA ARG A 95 8.41 -0.89 3.64
C ARG A 95 7.51 0.10 4.38
#